data_AF-A0A0G1MW81-F1
#
_entry.id   AF-A0A0G1MW81-F1
#
_cell.length_a   1.000
_cell.length_b   1.000
_cell.length_c   1.000
_cell.angle_alpha   90.00
_cell.angle_beta   90.00
_cell.angle_gamma   90.00
#
_symmetry.space_group_name_H-M   'P 1'
#
loop_
_entity.id
_entity.type
_entity.pdbx_description
1 polymer ?
#
loop_
_entity_poly.entity_id
_entity_poly.type
_entity_poly.pdbx_seq_one_letter_code
_entity_poly.pdbx_strand_id
1 'polypeptide(L)'
;MLKTDGTFPDLDSHPDFVKMEEERVILWYRDGVVEKYLHKNDKAEKKFSFLDGPITANNPMGVHHGRGRTYKDLWQKYHTMRGERQRYQNGFDCQGLWVEVEVEKELGFKSKKDIL
;
A
#
# COMPACT_ATOMS: atom_id res chain seq x y z
N MET A 1 13.73 -12.29 23.82
CA MET A 1 14.37 -10.98 24.06
C MET A 1 15.82 -11.13 23.66
N LEU A 2 16.25 -10.51 22.56
CA LEU A 2 17.65 -10.58 22.12
C LEU A 2 18.51 -9.88 23.16
N LYS A 3 19.42 -10.62 23.81
CA LYS A 3 20.45 -10.04 24.67
C LYS A 3 21.47 -9.38 23.74
N THR A 4 21.51 -8.05 23.71
CA THR A 4 22.58 -7.33 23.01
C THR A 4 23.64 -6.97 24.04
N ASP A 5 24.85 -7.48 23.86
CA ASP A 5 26.04 -7.30 24.69
C ASP A 5 26.66 -5.90 24.61
N GLY A 6 25.89 -4.91 24.15
CA GLY A 6 26.36 -3.54 23.92
C GLY A 6 27.17 -3.36 22.64
N THR A 7 27.38 -4.42 21.84
CA THR A 7 28.04 -4.32 20.54
C THR A 7 27.01 -4.35 19.40
N PHE A 8 27.26 -3.55 18.37
CA PHE A 8 26.46 -3.61 17.14
C PHE A 8 26.88 -4.85 16.33
N PRO A 9 25.93 -5.52 15.67
CA PRO A 9 26.28 -6.62 14.78
C PRO A 9 27.13 -6.10 13.61
N ASP A 10 28.10 -6.91 13.18
CA ASP A 10 28.84 -6.65 11.95
C ASP A 10 27.87 -6.60 10.76
N LEU A 11 28.03 -5.58 9.91
CA LEU A 11 27.21 -5.38 8.73
C LEU A 11 27.92 -5.96 7.50
N ASP A 12 27.13 -6.60 6.63
CA ASP A 12 27.64 -7.03 5.33
C ASP A 12 28.01 -5.81 4.47
N SER A 13 29.15 -5.91 3.79
CA SER A 13 29.62 -4.93 2.82
C SER A 13 28.79 -4.93 1.53
N HIS A 14 28.08 -6.02 1.24
CA HIS A 14 27.24 -6.19 0.06
C HIS A 14 25.83 -6.69 0.45
N PRO A 15 25.02 -5.84 1.10
CA PRO A 15 23.71 -6.23 1.57
C PRO A 15 22.75 -6.58 0.43
N ASP A 16 21.99 -7.66 0.61
CA ASP A 16 20.86 -8.00 -0.25
C ASP A 16 19.61 -7.23 0.21
N PHE A 17 19.38 -6.06 -0.41
CA PHE A 17 18.27 -5.19 -0.04
C PHE A 17 16.90 -5.80 -0.32
N VAL A 18 16.75 -6.61 -1.37
CA VAL A 18 15.46 -7.22 -1.73
C VAL A 18 15.04 -8.18 -0.63
N LYS A 19 15.95 -9.07 -0.23
CA LYS A 19 15.71 -10.01 0.87
C LYS A 19 15.43 -9.29 2.19
N MET A 20 16.20 -8.24 2.48
CA MET A 20 16.02 -7.45 3.70
C MET A 20 14.66 -6.74 3.75
N GLU A 21 14.15 -6.24 2.62
CA GLU A 21 12.82 -5.63 2.53
C GLU A 21 11.71 -6.66 2.74
N GLU A 22 11.80 -7.82 2.10
CA GLU A 22 10.85 -8.94 2.28
C GLU A 22 10.77 -9.38 3.74
N GLU A 23 11.92 -9.60 4.38
CA GLU A 23 12.02 -9.93 5.80
C GLU A 23 11.40 -8.84 6.67
N ARG A 24 11.66 -7.56 6.36
CA ARG A 24 11.13 -6.43 7.14
C ARG A 24 9.62 -6.37 7.09
N VAL A 25 9.02 -6.53 5.91
CA VAL A 25 7.57 -6.51 5.73
C VAL A 25 6.92 -7.64 6.53
N ILE A 26 7.46 -8.86 6.45
CA ILE A 26 6.98 -10.01 7.23
C ILE A 26 7.01 -9.70 8.72
N LEU A 27 8.11 -9.12 9.23
CA LEU A 27 8.24 -8.74 10.64
C LEU A 27 7.19 -7.70 11.05
N TRP A 28 6.94 -6.68 10.22
CA TRP A 28 5.96 -5.63 10.55
C TRP A 28 4.55 -6.19 10.71
N TYR A 29 4.13 -7.11 9.85
CA TYR A 29 2.83 -7.75 9.97
C TYR A 29 2.79 -8.73 11.14
N ARG A 30 3.79 -9.61 11.26
CA ARG A 30 3.87 -10.63 12.32
C ARG A 30 3.85 -10.01 13.71
N ASP A 31 4.59 -8.91 13.92
CA ASP A 31 4.75 -8.28 15.23
C ASP A 31 3.66 -7.21 15.52
N GLY A 32 2.66 -7.11 14.63
CA GLY A 32 1.54 -6.17 14.73
C GLY A 32 1.96 -4.70 14.66
N VAL A 33 3.10 -4.41 14.03
CA VAL A 33 3.62 -3.04 13.86
C VAL A 33 2.68 -2.23 12.97
N VAL A 34 2.15 -2.84 11.91
CA VAL A 34 1.20 -2.18 11.00
C VAL A 34 -0.04 -1.71 11.76
N GLU A 35 -0.65 -2.59 12.55
CA GLU A 35 -1.84 -2.26 13.36
C GLU A 35 -1.56 -1.12 14.35
N LYS A 36 -0.44 -1.22 15.09
CA LYS A 36 -0.01 -0.17 16.02
C LYS A 36 0.24 1.17 15.32
N TYR A 37 0.81 1.13 14.11
CA TYR A 37 1.05 2.32 13.30
C TYR A 37 -0.26 2.97 12.85
N LEU A 38 -1.22 2.18 12.35
CA LEU A 38 -2.51 2.67 11.89
C LEU A 38 -3.30 3.37 13.02
N HIS A 39 -3.24 2.81 14.24
CA HIS A 39 -3.99 3.31 15.40
C HIS A 39 -3.19 4.26 16.32
N LYS A 40 -1.94 4.58 15.97
CA LYS A 40 -1.01 5.34 16.82
C LYS A 40 -1.59 6.66 17.33
N ASN A 41 -2.33 7.37 16.48
CA ASN A 41 -2.79 8.74 16.73
C ASN A 41 -4.33 8.86 16.80
N ASP A 42 -5.07 7.78 17.06
CA ASP A 42 -6.54 7.79 17.04
C ASP A 42 -7.20 8.81 17.98
N LYS A 43 -6.50 9.15 19.06
CA LYS A 43 -6.93 10.12 20.06
C LYS A 43 -6.45 11.56 19.80
N ALA A 44 -5.70 11.80 18.73
CA ALA A 44 -5.19 13.13 18.43
C ALA A 44 -6.32 14.06 17.96
N GLU A 45 -6.27 15.31 18.43
CA GLU A 45 -7.25 16.35 18.09
C GLU A 45 -7.05 16.84 16.64
N LYS A 46 -5.79 17.05 16.25
CA LYS A 46 -5.44 17.50 14.90
C LYS A 46 -5.57 16.36 13.91
N LYS A 47 -6.35 16.58 12.85
CA LYS A 47 -6.60 15.62 11.78
C LYS A 47 -5.86 16.00 10.50
N PHE A 48 -5.37 14.98 9.81
CA PHE A 48 -4.95 15.06 8.41
C PHE A 48 -5.83 14.14 7.58
N SER A 49 -6.43 14.69 6.54
CA SER A 49 -7.30 13.96 5.62
C SER A 49 -6.62 13.84 4.27
N PHE A 50 -6.45 12.61 3.82
CA PHE A 50 -5.94 12.29 2.49
C PHE A 50 -7.04 11.56 1.71
N LEU A 51 -7.32 12.02 0.49
CA LEU A 51 -8.26 11.36 -0.41
C LEU A 51 -7.48 10.63 -1.48
N ASP A 52 -7.52 9.30 -1.42
CA ASP A 52 -6.87 8.46 -2.42
C ASP A 52 -7.76 8.37 -3.68
N GLY A 53 -7.20 8.74 -4.83
CA GLY A 53 -7.83 8.45 -6.12
C GLY A 53 -7.83 6.94 -6.35
N PRO A 54 -9.00 6.29 -6.45
CA PRO A 54 -9.08 4.84 -6.58
C PRO A 54 -8.43 4.38 -7.89
N ILE A 55 -7.79 3.23 -7.86
CA ILE A 55 -7.26 2.61 -9.08
C ILE A 55 -8.35 1.75 -9.72
N THR A 56 -8.47 1.77 -11.05
CA THR A 56 -9.42 0.89 -11.75
C THR A 56 -8.97 -0.57 -11.61
N ALA A 57 -9.89 -1.44 -11.23
CA ALA A 57 -9.61 -2.86 -10.96
C ALA A 57 -9.62 -3.72 -12.26
N ASN A 58 -8.82 -3.35 -13.25
CA ASN A 58 -8.84 -4.03 -14.57
C ASN A 58 -7.48 -4.57 -15.06
N ASN A 59 -6.34 -4.06 -14.57
CA ASN A 59 -5.02 -4.44 -15.10
C ASN A 59 -3.94 -4.46 -13.99
N PRO A 60 -2.83 -5.20 -14.21
CA PRO A 60 -1.67 -5.16 -13.32
C PRO A 60 -1.06 -3.76 -13.19
N MET A 61 -0.48 -3.48 -12.03
CA MET A 61 0.14 -2.18 -11.76
C MET A 61 1.50 -2.03 -12.47
N GLY A 62 1.61 -1.03 -13.37
CA GLY A 62 2.90 -0.57 -13.90
C GLY A 62 3.67 0.40 -12.97
N VAL A 63 4.92 0.71 -13.33
CA VAL A 63 5.86 1.56 -12.54
C VAL A 63 5.28 2.94 -12.15
N HIS A 64 4.42 3.51 -12.99
CA HIS A 64 3.75 4.78 -12.71
C HIS A 64 2.84 4.71 -11.47
N HIS A 65 2.21 3.56 -11.20
CA HIS A 65 1.47 3.34 -9.96
C HIS A 65 2.40 3.33 -8.75
N GLY A 66 3.60 2.74 -8.88
CA GLY A 66 4.62 2.76 -7.84
C GLY A 66 4.97 4.18 -7.42
N ARG A 67 5.27 5.06 -8.39
CA ARG A 67 5.57 6.48 -8.13
C ARG A 67 4.43 7.19 -7.38
N GLY A 68 3.20 7.02 -7.85
CA GLY A 68 2.02 7.60 -7.20
C GLY A 68 1.84 7.10 -5.77
N ARG A 69 1.93 5.79 -5.55
CA ARG A 69 1.78 5.17 -4.23
C ARG A 69 2.90 5.58 -3.27
N THR A 70 4.14 5.73 -3.73
CA THR A 70 5.26 6.21 -2.90
C THR A 70 5.01 7.60 -2.35
N TYR A 71 4.52 8.54 -3.16
CA TYR A 71 4.19 9.90 -2.66
C TYR A 71 3.04 9.87 -1.64
N LYS A 72 2.02 9.04 -1.90
CA LYS A 72 0.87 8.88 -1.00
C LYS A 72 1.28 8.30 0.36
N ASP A 73 2.20 7.33 0.37
CA ASP A 73 2.75 6.74 1.58
C ASP A 73 3.64 7.73 2.36
N LEU A 74 4.49 8.49 1.65
CA LEU A 74 5.38 9.49 2.26
C LEU A 74 4.60 10.52 3.09
N TRP A 75 3.54 11.10 2.53
CA TRP A 75 2.72 12.09 3.23
C TRP A 75 2.01 11.49 4.44
N GLN A 76 1.43 10.30 4.28
CA GLN A 76 0.77 9.63 5.40
C GLN A 76 1.74 9.39 6.57
N LYS A 77 2.94 8.86 6.28
CA LYS A 77 4.00 8.67 7.29
C LYS A 77 4.43 9.97 7.95
N TYR A 78 4.66 11.02 7.17
CA TYR A 78 5.02 12.34 7.68
C TYR A 78 3.96 12.86 8.69
N HIS A 79 2.68 12.79 8.34
CA HIS A 79 1.60 13.22 9.23
C HIS A 79 1.42 12.30 10.45
N THR A 80 1.69 10.99 10.33
CA THR A 80 1.71 10.06 11.48
C THR A 80 2.81 10.46 12.46
N MET A 81 3.99 10.81 11.96
CA MET A 81 5.14 11.25 12.78
C MET A 81 4.90 12.59 13.46
N ARG A 82 4.08 13.47 12.87
CA ARG A 82 3.61 14.71 13.50
C ARG A 82 2.55 14.53 14.59
N GLY A 83 2.11 13.29 14.84
CA GLY A 83 1.07 13.00 15.83
C GLY A 83 -0.34 13.32 15.36
N GLU A 84 -0.56 13.50 14.06
CA GLU A 84 -1.87 13.86 13.51
C GLU A 84 -2.71 12.58 13.28
N ARG A 85 -4.01 12.67 13.61
CA ARG A 85 -4.97 11.58 13.37
C ARG A 85 -5.27 11.48 11.89
N GLN A 86 -5.28 10.26 11.37
CA GLN A 86 -5.51 9.98 9.96
C GLN A 86 -6.58 8.92 9.74
N ARG A 87 -7.09 8.86 8.52
CA ARG A 87 -7.93 7.77 8.03
C ARG A 87 -7.22 7.13 6.86
N TYR A 88 -6.68 5.94 7.08
CA TYR A 88 -6.04 5.15 6.03
C TYR A 88 -7.13 4.43 5.22
N GLN A 89 -7.43 4.93 4.03
CA GLN A 89 -8.39 4.30 3.12
C GLN A 89 -7.86 4.35 1.69
N ASN A 90 -7.72 3.17 1.09
CA ASN A 90 -7.52 3.02 -0.34
C ASN A 90 -8.84 2.56 -0.97
N GLY A 91 -9.02 2.85 -2.26
CA GLY A 91 -10.20 2.46 -3.02
C GLY A 91 -9.86 1.80 -4.34
N PHE A 92 -10.81 1.05 -4.85
CA PHE A 92 -10.80 0.51 -6.21
C PHE A 92 -12.02 1.05 -6.96
N ASP A 93 -11.79 1.44 -8.20
CA ASP A 93 -12.86 1.77 -9.13
C ASP A 93 -13.20 0.50 -9.91
N CYS A 94 -14.38 -0.05 -9.62
CA CYS A 94 -14.82 -1.35 -10.14
C CYS A 94 -15.93 -1.20 -11.19
N GLN A 95 -16.26 0.02 -11.61
CA GLN A 95 -17.38 0.29 -12.52
C GLN A 95 -16.89 0.84 -13.86
N GLY A 96 -17.83 0.88 -14.81
CA GLY A 96 -17.66 1.56 -16.09
C GLY A 96 -17.11 0.69 -17.21
N LEU A 97 -17.09 1.30 -18.39
CA LEU A 97 -16.83 0.63 -19.66
C LEU A 97 -15.49 -0.13 -19.70
N TRP A 98 -14.46 0.38 -19.02
CA TRP A 98 -13.14 -0.27 -19.00
C TRP A 98 -13.14 -1.62 -18.30
N VAL A 99 -14.03 -1.83 -17.33
CA VAL A 99 -14.20 -3.14 -16.68
C VAL A 99 -15.07 -4.04 -17.57
N GLU A 100 -16.17 -3.50 -18.10
CA GLU A 100 -17.08 -4.23 -18.99
C GLU A 100 -16.36 -4.78 -20.23
N VAL A 101 -15.51 -3.98 -20.87
CA VAL A 101 -14.78 -4.37 -22.08
C VAL A 101 -13.78 -5.49 -21.81
N GLU A 102 -13.12 -5.53 -20.65
CA GLU A 102 -12.20 -6.64 -20.33
C GLU A 102 -12.97 -7.93 -20.07
N VAL A 103 -14.11 -7.87 -19.37
CA VAL A 103 -14.99 -9.04 -19.19
C VAL A 103 -15.54 -9.53 -20.53
N GLU A 104 -16.00 -8.63 -21.41
CA GLU A 104 -16.47 -8.98 -22.76
C GLU A 104 -15.37 -9.70 -23.58
N LYS A 105 -14.12 -9.22 -23.51
CA LYS A 105 -12.97 -9.87 -24.16
C LYS A 105 -12.68 -11.24 -23.60
N GLU A 106 -12.68 -11.40 -22.27
CA GLU A 106 -12.44 -12.69 -21.60
C GLU A 106 -13.50 -13.73 -21.98
N LEU A 107 -14.75 -13.29 -22.15
CA LEU A 107 -15.87 -14.13 -22.58
C LEU A 107 -15.95 -14.33 -24.10
N GLY A 108 -15.10 -13.66 -24.88
CA GLY A 108 -15.03 -13.80 -26.33
C GLY A 108 -16.14 -13.07 -27.11
N PHE A 109 -16.83 -12.12 -26.49
CA PHE A 109 -17.82 -11.29 -27.16
C PHE A 109 -17.16 -10.30 -28.13
N LYS A 110 -17.74 -10.15 -29.32
CA LYS A 110 -17.21 -9.29 -30.40
C LYS A 110 -18.15 -8.13 -30.72
N SER A 111 -19.41 -8.22 -30.32
CA SER A 111 -20.40 -7.18 -30.51
C SER A 111 -21.42 -7.17 -29.38
N LYS A 112 -22.09 -6.03 -29.19
CA LYS A 112 -23.18 -5.92 -28.20
C LYS A 112 -24.35 -6.87 -28.49
N LYS A 113 -24.47 -7.41 -29.71
CA LYS A 113 -25.48 -8.43 -30.04
C LYS A 113 -25.19 -9.79 -29.40
N ASP A 114 -23.96 -10.04 -28.97
CA ASP A 114 -23.58 -11.30 -28.31
C ASP A 114 -24.06 -11.33 -26.84
N ILE A 115 -24.53 -10.19 -26.32
CA ILE A 115 -24.97 -9.97 -24.94
C ILE A 115 -26.51 -9.92 -24.83
N LEU A 116 -27.20 -9.66 -25.95
CA LEU A 116 -28.66 -9.58 -26.06
C LEU A 116 -29.28 -10.96 -26.29
#